data_AF-A0A343C5H6-F1
#
_entry.id   AF-A0A343C5H6-F1
#
_cell.length_a   1.000
_cell.length_b   1.000
_cell.length_c   1.000
_cell.angle_alpha   90.00
_cell.angle_beta   90.00
_cell.angle_gamma   90.00
#
_symmetry.space_group_name_H-M   'P 1'
#
loop_
_entity.id
_entity.type
_entity.pdbx_description
1 polymer ?
#
loop_
_entity_poly.entity_id
_entity_poly.type
_entity_poly.pdbx_seq_one_letter_code
_entity_poly.pdbx_strand_id
1 'polypeptide(L)'
;MDNAMKYRYKFKIIKSYTFNKGRPFKNIIDDLYKLRLEYPKSDPMNYIAKLFMNSLYGRFGMNDNFNEIRIVNDNSLNDLINNKTLSIQDIYNLDKDFYCSN
;
A
#
# COMPACT_ATOMS: atom_id res chain seq x y z
N MET A 1 31.62 4.99 8.04
CA MET A 1 32.38 5.87 7.13
C MET A 1 33.89 5.66 7.25
N ASP A 2 34.37 5.29 8.44
CA ASP A 2 35.79 5.25 8.80
C ASP A 2 36.63 4.27 7.96
N ASN A 3 36.12 3.08 7.66
CA ASN A 3 36.84 2.11 6.83
C ASN A 3 36.99 2.56 5.36
N ALA A 4 35.99 3.23 4.78
CA ALA A 4 36.06 3.69 3.39
C ALA A 4 37.05 4.86 3.20
N MET A 5 37.16 5.74 4.21
CA MET A 5 38.18 6.79 4.26
C MET A 5 39.59 6.20 4.44
N LYS A 6 39.74 5.18 5.30
CA LYS A 6 41.00 4.45 5.52
C LYS A 6 41.57 3.84 4.23
N TYR A 7 40.71 3.36 3.34
CA TYR A 7 41.10 2.73 2.05
C TYR A 7 40.96 3.65 0.83
N ARG A 8 40.78 4.98 1.02
CA ARG A 8 40.78 6.00 -0.05
C ARG A 8 39.71 5.81 -1.15
N TYR A 9 38.58 5.21 -0.83
CA TYR A 9 37.46 5.13 -1.77
C TYR A 9 36.89 6.53 -2.03
N LYS A 10 36.76 6.90 -3.31
CA LYS A 10 36.11 8.15 -3.74
C LYS A 10 34.62 7.89 -4.00
N PHE A 11 33.76 8.58 -3.26
CA PHE A 11 32.32 8.51 -3.49
C PHE A 11 31.89 9.57 -4.52
N LYS A 12 31.15 9.16 -5.54
CA LYS A 12 30.46 10.07 -6.47
C LYS A 12 28.97 10.08 -6.12
N ILE A 13 28.47 11.21 -5.64
CA ILE A 13 27.03 11.38 -5.40
C ILE A 13 26.35 11.61 -6.77
N ILE A 14 25.44 10.72 -7.15
CA ILE A 14 24.74 10.77 -8.45
C ILE A 14 23.48 11.64 -8.35
N LYS A 15 22.73 11.51 -7.24
CA LYS A 15 21.52 12.28 -6.96
C LYS A 15 21.26 12.30 -5.45
N SER A 16 20.66 13.37 -4.96
CA SER A 16 20.18 13.48 -3.58
C SER A 16 18.83 14.17 -3.53
N TYR A 17 18.11 13.94 -2.43
CA TYR A 17 16.90 14.65 -2.07
C TYR A 17 17.04 15.16 -0.64
N THR A 18 16.64 16.40 -0.41
CA THR A 18 16.62 17.01 0.92
C THR A 18 15.21 17.39 1.28
N PHE A 19 14.83 17.19 2.53
CA PHE A 19 13.49 17.50 3.03
C PHE A 19 13.59 18.35 4.28
N ASN A 20 12.67 19.30 4.42
CA ASN A 20 12.51 20.06 5.65
C ASN A 20 11.81 19.19 6.69
N LYS A 21 12.28 19.26 7.94
CA LYS A 21 11.63 18.57 9.06
C LYS A 21 10.31 19.27 9.40
N GLY A 22 9.27 18.50 9.64
CA GLY A 22 7.95 19.01 10.01
C GLY A 22 7.05 17.93 10.60
N ARG A 23 5.88 18.33 11.09
CA ARG A 23 4.83 17.42 11.61
C ARG A 23 3.49 17.69 10.90
N PRO A 24 3.39 17.41 9.59
CA PRO A 24 2.21 17.77 8.79
C PRO A 24 0.91 17.12 9.27
N PHE A 25 0.98 15.96 9.94
CA PHE A 25 -0.19 15.22 10.44
C PHE A 25 -0.47 15.40 11.93
N LYS A 26 0.22 16.33 12.61
CA LYS A 26 0.12 16.48 14.07
C LYS A 26 -1.33 16.60 14.54
N ASN A 27 -2.08 17.54 13.97
CA ASN A 27 -3.45 17.82 14.41
C ASN A 27 -4.36 16.60 14.21
N ILE A 28 -4.28 15.94 13.05
CA ILE A 28 -5.08 14.74 12.74
C ILE A 28 -4.77 13.60 13.72
N ILE A 29 -3.48 13.37 14.01
CA ILE A 29 -3.07 12.33 14.96
C ILE A 29 -3.49 12.68 16.38
N ASP A 30 -3.36 13.94 16.79
CA ASP A 30 -3.75 14.41 18.12
C ASP A 30 -5.27 14.24 18.32
N ASP A 31 -6.09 14.55 17.31
CA ASP A 31 -7.54 14.43 17.38
C ASP A 31 -7.99 12.96 17.41
N LEU A 32 -7.42 12.10 16.56
CA LEU A 32 -7.68 10.66 16.60
C LEU A 32 -7.23 10.01 17.91
N TYR A 33 -6.14 10.51 18.50
CA TYR A 33 -5.66 10.03 19.79
C TYR A 33 -6.59 10.42 20.93
N LYS A 34 -7.11 11.66 20.96
CA LYS A 34 -8.14 12.07 21.93
C LYS A 34 -9.39 11.21 21.80
N LEU A 35 -9.84 10.94 20.57
CA LEU A 35 -10.98 10.06 20.32
C LEU A 35 -10.74 8.66 20.92
N ARG A 36 -9.52 8.12 20.88
CA ARG A 36 -9.18 6.85 21.55
C ARG A 36 -9.18 6.91 23.08
N LEU A 37 -9.06 8.09 23.68
CA LEU A 37 -9.14 8.27 25.13
C LEU A 37 -10.59 8.42 25.60
N GLU A 38 -11.47 8.96 24.75
CA GLU A 38 -12.89 9.13 25.04
C GLU A 38 -13.66 7.80 25.08
N TYR A 39 -13.28 6.84 24.23
CA TYR A 39 -13.97 5.55 24.10
C TYR A 39 -13.17 4.38 24.70
N PRO A 40 -13.81 3.43 25.40
CA PRO A 40 -13.13 2.25 25.92
C PRO A 40 -12.56 1.40 24.79
N LYS A 41 -11.54 0.58 25.09
CA LYS A 41 -10.84 -0.23 24.07
C LYS A 41 -11.74 -1.23 23.33
N SER A 42 -12.84 -1.64 23.94
CA SER A 42 -13.84 -2.54 23.34
C SER A 42 -14.78 -1.83 22.38
N ASP A 43 -14.79 -0.50 22.36
CA ASP A 43 -15.70 0.28 21.53
C ASP A 43 -15.24 0.32 20.06
N PRO A 44 -16.14 0.12 19.09
CA PRO A 44 -15.86 0.28 17.66
C PRO A 44 -15.16 1.58 17.31
N MET A 45 -15.49 2.69 17.98
CA MET A 45 -14.88 3.99 17.73
C MET A 45 -13.38 4.00 18.06
N ASN A 46 -12.97 3.32 19.14
CA ASN A 46 -11.55 3.18 19.47
C ASN A 46 -10.80 2.39 18.38
N TYR A 47 -11.43 1.33 17.86
CA TYR A 47 -10.86 0.52 16.79
C TYR A 47 -10.73 1.31 15.48
N ILE A 48 -11.76 2.07 15.10
CA ILE A 48 -11.75 2.92 13.90
C ILE A 48 -10.64 3.97 14.01
N ALA A 49 -10.55 4.66 15.15
CA ALA A 49 -9.50 5.66 15.38
C ALA A 49 -8.09 5.05 15.31
N LYS A 50 -7.89 3.87 15.93
CA LYS A 50 -6.62 3.13 15.85
C LYS A 50 -6.30 2.70 14.41
N LEU A 51 -7.30 2.22 13.67
CA LEU A 51 -7.14 1.82 12.28
C LEU A 51 -6.66 3.00 11.44
N PHE A 52 -7.32 4.16 11.53
CA PHE A 52 -6.92 5.36 10.78
C PHE A 52 -5.50 5.82 11.12
N MET A 53 -5.14 5.86 12.41
CA MET A 53 -3.77 6.23 12.82
C MET A 53 -2.72 5.29 12.19
N ASN A 54 -2.97 3.99 12.20
CA ASN A 54 -2.04 3.00 11.64
C ASN A 54 -2.01 3.03 10.10
N SER A 55 -3.16 3.20 9.46
CA SER A 55 -3.28 3.25 8.01
C SER A 55 -2.67 4.51 7.41
N LEU A 56 -2.64 5.63 8.14
CA LEU A 56 -2.10 6.90 7.64
C LEU A 56 -0.63 6.77 7.20
N TYR A 57 0.22 6.17 8.02
CA TYR A 57 1.61 5.89 7.66
C TYR A 57 1.71 4.91 6.47
N GLY A 58 0.87 3.87 6.48
CA GLY A 58 0.84 2.86 5.41
C GLY A 58 0.57 3.47 4.03
N ARG A 59 -0.21 4.55 3.95
CA ARG A 59 -0.50 5.24 2.68
C ARG A 59 0.70 5.93 2.05
N PHE A 60 1.74 6.31 2.82
CA PHE A 60 2.96 6.91 2.25
C PHE A 60 3.85 5.92 1.51
N GLY A 61 3.78 4.63 1.88
CA GLY A 61 4.56 3.57 1.26
C GLY A 61 3.74 2.67 0.33
N MET A 62 2.53 3.10 -0.03
CA MET A 62 1.66 2.28 -0.86
C MET A 62 2.18 2.26 -2.30
N ASN A 63 2.13 1.09 -2.94
CA ASN A 63 2.46 0.98 -4.36
C ASN A 63 1.35 1.64 -5.19
N ASP A 64 1.70 2.62 -6.02
CA ASP A 64 0.77 3.32 -6.90
C ASP A 64 0.37 2.48 -8.13
N ASN A 65 1.00 1.31 -8.33
CA ASN A 65 0.58 0.34 -9.33
C ASN A 65 -0.55 -0.52 -8.76
N PHE A 66 -1.79 -0.11 -9.05
CA PHE A 66 -2.98 -0.84 -8.65
C PHE A 66 -3.29 -1.96 -9.65
N ASN A 67 -3.42 -3.18 -9.13
CA ASN A 67 -3.99 -4.28 -9.91
C ASN A 67 -5.50 -4.10 -9.99
N GLU A 68 -6.05 -4.35 -11.17
CA GLU A 68 -7.49 -4.36 -11.41
C GLU A 68 -7.97 -5.80 -11.51
N ILE A 69 -9.04 -6.14 -10.77
CA ILE A 69 -9.72 -7.42 -10.89
C ILE A 69 -10.97 -7.20 -11.74
N ARG A 70 -11.09 -7.91 -12.86
CA ARG A 70 -12.25 -7.88 -13.74
C ARG A 70 -12.88 -9.26 -13.84
N ILE A 71 -14.19 -9.32 -13.66
CA ILE A 71 -15.00 -10.50 -13.97
C ILE A 71 -15.54 -10.30 -15.38
N VAL A 72 -15.23 -11.23 -16.28
CA VAL A 72 -15.58 -11.14 -17.70
C VAL A 72 -16.15 -12.47 -18.19
N ASN A 73 -16.89 -12.41 -19.30
CA ASN A 73 -17.29 -13.61 -20.02
C ASN A 73 -16.16 -14.11 -20.94
N ASP A 74 -16.24 -15.36 -21.37
CA ASP A 74 -15.21 -16.00 -22.22
C ASP A 74 -14.96 -15.24 -23.52
N ASN A 75 -16.01 -14.66 -24.11
CA ASN A 75 -15.89 -13.91 -25.36
C ASN A 75 -15.01 -12.64 -25.18
N SER A 76 -15.20 -11.92 -24.07
CA SER A 76 -14.47 -10.68 -23.77
C SER A 76 -13.06 -10.95 -23.24
N LEU A 77 -12.79 -12.17 -22.76
CA LEU A 77 -11.46 -12.56 -22.30
C LEU A 77 -10.44 -12.50 -23.43
N ASN A 78 -10.81 -12.97 -24.62
CA ASN A 78 -9.93 -12.95 -25.80
C ASN A 78 -9.53 -11.51 -26.18
N ASP A 79 -10.47 -10.56 -26.10
CA ASP A 79 -10.21 -9.15 -26.39
C ASP A 79 -9.23 -8.53 -25.37
N LEU A 80 -9.31 -8.94 -24.09
CA LEU A 80 -8.38 -8.49 -23.04
C LEU A 80 -6.98 -9.09 -23.20
N ILE A 81 -6.87 -10.38 -23.55
CA ILE A 81 -5.59 -11.06 -23.80
C ILE A 81 -4.87 -10.42 -25.00
N ASN A 82 -5.62 -10.04 -26.03
CA ASN A 82 -5.07 -9.43 -27.23
C ASN A 82 -4.66 -7.95 -27.03
N ASN A 83 -5.09 -7.32 -25.91
CA ASN A 83 -4.75 -5.94 -25.62
C ASN A 83 -3.34 -5.81 -25.04
N LYS A 84 -2.40 -5.37 -25.88
CA LYS A 84 -0.98 -5.16 -25.52
C LYS A 84 -0.71 -4.08 -24.47
N THR A 85 -1.71 -3.24 -24.13
CA THR A 85 -1.54 -2.23 -23.08
C THR A 85 -1.78 -2.78 -21.68
N LEU A 86 -2.35 -3.98 -21.56
CA LEU A 86 -2.65 -4.61 -20.29
C LEU A 86 -1.58 -5.65 -19.95
N SER A 87 -1.14 -5.64 -18.69
CA SER A 87 -0.34 -6.72 -18.11
C SER A 87 -1.28 -7.61 -17.31
N ILE A 88 -1.62 -8.78 -17.85
CA ILE A 88 -2.45 -9.77 -17.14
C ILE A 88 -1.55 -10.54 -16.19
N GLN A 89 -1.83 -10.46 -14.89
CA GLN A 89 -1.08 -11.19 -13.87
C GLN A 89 -1.59 -12.63 -13.74
N ASP A 90 -2.90 -12.81 -13.61
CA ASP A 90 -3.55 -14.10 -13.38
C ASP A 90 -4.94 -14.15 -14.04
N ILE A 91 -5.41 -15.35 -14.39
CA ILE A 91 -6.77 -15.62 -14.89
C ILE A 91 -7.34 -16.78 -14.07
N TYR A 92 -8.50 -16.56 -13.45
CA TYR A 92 -9.22 -17.58 -12.68
C TYR A 92 -10.53 -17.95 -13.36
N ASN A 93 -10.78 -19.25 -13.54
CA ASN A 93 -12.05 -19.74 -14.09
C ASN A 93 -12.99 -20.09 -12.94
N LEU A 94 -14.08 -19.33 -12.82
CA LEU A 94 -15.04 -19.46 -11.72
C LEU A 94 -15.92 -20.72 -11.81
N ASP A 95 -15.99 -21.40 -12.96
CA ASP A 95 -16.84 -22.60 -13.08
C ASP A 95 -16.17 -23.86 -12.54
N LYS A 96 -14.84 -23.92 -12.50
CA LYS A 96 -14.12 -25.14 -12.08
C LYS A 96 -13.83 -25.22 -10.59
N ASP A 97 -13.73 -24.09 -9.90
CA ASP A 97 -13.21 -24.02 -8.54
C ASP A 97 -14.29 -23.97 -7.45
N PHE A 98 -15.58 -23.90 -7.81
CA PHE A 98 -16.70 -23.85 -6.87
C PHE A 98 -17.48 -25.18 -6.72
N TYR A 99 -17.08 -26.23 -7.43
CA TYR A 99 -17.56 -27.57 -7.10
C TYR A 99 -16.81 -28.05 -5.84
N CYS A 100 -17.32 -27.67 -4.67
CA CYS A 100 -17.07 -28.44 -3.46
C CYS A 100 -17.45 -29.89 -3.79
N SER A 101 -16.45 -30.75 -3.87
CA SER A 101 -16.61 -32.19 -4.04
C SER A 101 -17.52 -32.72 -2.92
N ASN A 102 -18.76 -33.04 -3.28
CA ASN A 102 -19.66 -33.89 -2.50
C ASN A 102 -19.32 -35.36 -2.75
#